data_AF-A0A0L0QLJ9-F1
#
_entry.id   AF-A0A0L0QLJ9-F1
#
_cell.length_a   1.000
_cell.length_b   1.000
_cell.length_c   1.000
_cell.angle_alpha   90.00
_cell.angle_beta   90.00
_cell.angle_gamma   90.00
#
_symmetry.space_group_name_H-M   'P 1'
#
loop_
_entity.id
_entity.type
_entity.pdbx_description
1 polymer ?
#
loop_
_entity_poly.entity_id
_entity_poly.type
_entity_poly.pdbx_seq_one_letter_code
_entity_poly.pdbx_strand_id
1 'polypeptide(L)' 'MKVIEPDPSRLAARINKKKQEMIALGLKYGLTDRRTVKCSQQLDTLLNLHHSLRPLYLTSFIFFYFLA' A
#
# COMPACT_ATOMS: atom_id res chain seq x y z
N MET A 1 -14.54 -1.82 -25.36
CA MET A 1 -13.99 -2.41 -24.11
C MET A 1 -14.86 -1.92 -22.95
N LYS A 2 -15.49 -2.81 -22.18
CA LYS A 2 -16.19 -2.39 -20.95
C LYS A 2 -15.11 -1.99 -19.95
N VAL A 3 -15.05 -0.71 -19.60
CA VAL A 3 -14.21 -0.22 -18.51
C VAL A 3 -14.82 -0.79 -17.23
N ILE A 4 -14.23 -1.87 -16.71
CA ILE A 4 -14.63 -2.47 -15.45
C ILE A 4 -14.10 -1.52 -14.38
N GLU A 5 -14.97 -0.69 -13.81
CA GLU A 5 -14.59 0.15 -12.69
C GLU A 5 -14.09 -0.71 -11.51
N PRO A 6 -13.03 -0.27 -10.82
CA PRO A 6 -12.45 -1.05 -9.73
C PRO A 6 -13.45 -1.19 -8.58
N ASP A 7 -13.93 -2.42 -8.34
CA ASP A 7 -14.75 -2.76 -7.20
C ASP A 7 -14.03 -2.40 -5.89
N PRO A 8 -14.54 -1.43 -5.11
CA PRO A 8 -13.89 -0.93 -3.90
C PRO A 8 -13.73 -2.03 -2.84
N SER A 9 -14.61 -3.04 -2.81
CA SER A 9 -14.51 -4.16 -1.87
C SER A 9 -13.30 -5.05 -2.17
N ARG A 10 -13.06 -5.33 -3.47
CA ARG A 10 -11.92 -6.11 -3.95
C ARG A 10 -10.60 -5.38 -3.74
N LEU A 11 -10.58 -4.06 -3.91
CA LEU A 11 -9.39 -3.24 -3.67
C LEU A 11 -9.03 -3.20 -2.18
N ALA A 12 -10.01 -3.01 -1.29
CA ALA A 12 -9.81 -3.05 0.15
C ALA A 12 -9.25 -4.41 0.62
N ALA A 13 -9.75 -5.53 0.07
CA ALA A 13 -9.22 -6.86 0.36
C ALA A 13 -7.74 -7.00 -0.06
N ARG A 14 -7.36 -6.46 -1.23
CA ARG A 14 -5.96 -6.47 -1.70
C ARG A 14 -5.05 -5.64 -0.80
N ILE A 15 -5.51 -4.47 -0.35
CA ILE A 15 -4.77 -3.62 0.61
C ILE A 15 -4.53 -4.39 1.90
N ASN A 16 -5.57 -5.00 2.47
CA ASN A 16 -5.45 -5.76 3.72
C ASN A 16 -4.49 -6.94 3.58
N LYS A 17 -4.59 -7.71 2.49
CA LYS A 17 -3.64 -8.79 2.21
C LYS A 17 -2.20 -8.27 2.14
N LYS A 18 -1.99 -7.13 1.47
CA LYS A 18 -0.66 -6.56 1.29
C LYS A 18 -0.07 -5.98 2.57
N LYS A 19 -0.91 -5.41 3.45
CA LYS A 19 -0.53 -4.99 4.81
C LYS A 19 0.01 -6.17 5.61
N GLN A 20 -0.71 -7.29 5.62
CA GLN A 20 -0.27 -8.49 6.36
C GLN A 20 1.05 -9.05 5.83
N GLU A 21 1.24 -9.04 4.51
CA GLU A 21 2.52 -9.43 3.88
C GLU A 21 3.68 -8.53 4.33
N MET A 22 3.49 -7.21 4.32
CA MET A 22 4.52 -6.26 4.76
C MET A 22 4.86 -6.43 6.24
N ILE A 23 3.86 -6.65 7.11
CA ILE A 23 4.07 -6.94 8.54
C ILE A 23 4.91 -8.21 8.71
N ALA A 24 4.55 -9.29 8.01
CA ALA A 24 5.29 -10.55 8.09
C ALA A 24 6.75 -10.40 7.61
N LEU A 25 6.98 -9.65 6.53
CA LEU A 25 8.34 -9.36 6.04
C LEU A 25 9.12 -8.47 7.00
N GLY A 26 8.48 -7.44 7.56
CA GLY A 26 9.10 -6.55 8.54
C GLY A 26 9.51 -7.25 9.84
N LEU A 27 8.66 -8.15 10.34
CA LEU A 27 8.98 -8.99 11.50
C LEU A 27 10.12 -9.98 11.21
N LYS A 28 10.17 -10.53 10.00
CA LYS A 28 11.14 -11.58 9.64
C LYS A 28 12.51 -11.04 9.22
N TYR A 29 12.53 -9.93 8.50
CA TYR A 29 13.75 -9.42 7.85
C TYR A 29 14.09 -7.97 8.21
N GLY A 30 13.22 -7.27 8.94
CA GLY A 30 13.35 -5.85 9.21
C GLY A 30 12.74 -4.96 8.12
N LEU A 31 12.52 -3.69 8.46
CA LEU A 31 11.85 -2.72 7.59
C LEU A 31 12.73 -2.20 6.45
N THR A 32 14.05 -2.26 6.62
CA THR A 32 15.03 -1.84 5.62
C THR A 32 15.41 -2.95 4.63
N ASP A 33 14.95 -4.19 4.85
CA ASP A 33 15.18 -5.28 3.89
C ASP A 33 14.50 -4.93 2.55
N ARG A 34 15.24 -5.16 1.45
CA ARG A 34 14.78 -4.83 0.09
C ARG A 34 13.41 -5.42 -0.24
N ARG A 35 13.07 -6.59 0.30
CA ARG A 35 11.75 -7.22 0.10
C ARG A 35 10.66 -6.48 0.87
N THR A 36 10.94 -6.06 2.10
CA THR A 36 10.01 -5.27 2.91
C THR A 36 9.77 -3.89 2.29
N VAL A 37 10.83 -3.23 1.81
CA VAL A 37 10.74 -1.96 1.06
C VAL A 37 9.95 -2.12 -0.24
N LYS A 38 10.19 -3.18 -1.01
CA LYS A 38 9.39 -3.45 -2.21
C LYS A 38 7.92 -3.70 -1.87
N CYS A 39 7.66 -4.40 -0.77
CA CYS A 39 6.29 -4.67 -0.31
C CYS A 39 5.58 -3.37 0.09
N SER A 40 6.26 -2.45 0.77
CA SER A 40 5.70 -1.15 1.16
C SER A 40 5.36 -0.29 -0.06
N GLN A 41 6.21 -0.25 -1.09
CA GLN A 41 5.92 0.47 -2.35
C GLN A 41 4.70 -0.11 -3.08
N GLN A 42 4.54 -1.43 -3.07
CA GLN A 42 3.37 -2.08 -3.65
C GLN A 42 2.09 -1.79 -2.85
N LEU A 43 2.19 -1.74 -1.51
CA LEU A 43 1.08 -1.35 -0.65
C LEU A 43 0.70 0.12 -0.89
N ASP A 44 1.68 1.01 -1.01
CA ASP A 44 1.48 2.44 -1.30
C ASP A 44 0.74 2.62 -2.64
N THR A 45 1.12 1.87 -3.67
CA THR A 45 0.40 1.88 -4.96
C THR A 45 -1.08 1.49 -4.81
N LEU A 46 -1.39 0.49 -3.98
CA LEU A 46 -2.77 0.06 -3.74
C LEU A 46 -3.56 1.12 -2.93
N LEU A 47 -2.91 1.75 -1.96
CA LEU A 47 -3.49 2.83 -1.17
C LEU A 47 -3.77 4.06 -2.04
N ASN A 48 -2.83 4.44 -2.90
CA ASN A 48 -3.00 5.54 -3.86
C ASN A 48 -4.11 5.25 -4.86
N LEU A 49 -4.24 4.00 -5.34
CA LEU A 49 -5.39 3.61 -6.16
C LEU A 49 -6.71 3.76 -5.40
N HIS A 50 -6.76 3.31 -4.14
CA HIS A 50 -7.96 3.45 -3.31
C HIS A 50 -8.28 4.90 -2.94
N HIS A 51 -7.26 5.73 -2.74
CA HIS A 51 -7.39 7.17 -2.52
C HIS A 51 -7.79 7.92 -3.79
N SER A 52 -7.32 7.52 -4.97
CA SER A 52 -7.81 8.13 -6.22
C SER A 52 -9.31 7.90 -6.43
N LEU A 53 -9.86 6.83 -5.83
CA LEU A 53 -11.29 6.52 -5.77
C LEU A 53 -12.02 7.22 -4.61
N ARG A 54 -11.32 7.88 -3.68
CA ARG A 54 -11.90 8.65 -2.56
C ARG A 54 -11.23 10.03 -2.48
N PRO A 55 -11.90 11.12 -2.89
CA PRO A 55 -11.31 12.43 -2.73
C PRO A 55 -11.13 12.70 -1.23
N LEU A 56 -9.85 12.80 -0.82
CA LEU A 56 -9.30 13.53 0.34
C LEU A 56 -8.59 12.74 1.48
N TYR A 57 -7.37 13.24 1.75
CA TYR A 57 -6.51 13.21 2.94
C TYR A 57 -5.91 11.89 3.45
N LEU A 58 -4.66 11.57 3.04
CA LEU A 58 -3.72 10.84 3.90
C LEU A 58 -2.26 11.15 3.51
N THR A 59 -1.88 12.42 3.69
CA THR A 59 -0.53 12.94 3.48
C THR A 59 0.50 12.45 4.50
N SER A 60 0.12 11.58 5.45
CA SER A 60 0.94 11.25 6.63
C SER A 60 2.06 10.22 6.40
N PHE A 61 2.01 9.42 5.33
CA PHE A 61 3.03 8.38 5.07
C PHE A 61 4.29 8.90 4.34
N ILE A 62 4.19 10.06 3.66
CA ILE A 62 5.32 10.67 2.94
C ILE A 62 6.41 11.14 3.92
N PHE A 63 6.06 11.51 5.15
CA PHE A 63 6.98 12.11 6.11
C PHE A 63 8.12 11.17 6.57
N PHE A 64 7.97 9.84 6.44
CA PHE A 64 9.01 8.89 6.84
C PHE A 64 10.05 8.60 5.74
N TYR A 65 9.76 8.90 4.47
CA TYR A 65 10.67 8.57 3.36
C TYR A 65 11.65 9.68 3.00
N PHE A 66 11.45 10.91 3.51
CA PHE A 66 12.27 12.08 3.15
C PHE A 66 13.28 12.50 4.23
N LEU A 67 13.37 11.79 5.37
CA LEU A 67 14.26 12.13 6.48
C LEU A 67 15.28 11.02 6.84
N ALA A 68 15.58 10.13 5.88
CA ALA A 68 16.65 9.14 5.98
C ALA A 68 17.62 9.28 4.82
#